data_AF-A0A960NXF9-F1
#
_entry.id   AF-A0A960NXF9-F1
#
_cell.length_a   1.000
_cell.length_b   1.000
_cell.length_c   1.000
_cell.angle_alpha   90.00
_cell.angle_beta   90.00
_cell.angle_gamma   90.00
#
_symmetry.space_group_name_H-M   'P 1'
#
loop_
_entity.id
_entity.type
_entity.pdbx_description
1 polymer ?
#
loop_
_entity_poly.entity_id
_entity_poly.type
_entity_poly.pdbx_seq_one_letter_code
_entity_poly.pdbx_strand_id
1 'polypeptide(L)'
;MAEKETSKVKVAPNSKESEMMVLGCMLTRVNSLNVAADALNASDFYYKEHQAIFDCLKGLFKSDKPADIHLVAEELKRIEKLDEVGGVGYLTTLAQYAGTSAYIEEYVELIKNKSILRRMIYAAQTIEKTALEEPGDVHGALDDAQATFFQISQTTNSNAGKHIKDIISGVKAESGLPYL
;
A
#
# COMPACT_ATOMS: atom_id res chain seq x y z
N MET A 1 -37.45 9.73 -20.85
CA MET A 1 -36.74 8.61 -20.21
C MET A 1 -35.40 9.16 -19.75
N ALA A 2 -35.29 9.56 -18.49
CA ALA A 2 -34.06 10.11 -17.93
C ALA A 2 -33.26 8.96 -17.32
N GLU A 3 -32.04 8.79 -17.81
CA GLU A 3 -31.04 7.85 -17.32
C GLU A 3 -30.81 8.09 -15.82
N LYS A 4 -31.12 7.08 -15.01
CA LYS A 4 -30.70 7.03 -13.61
C LYS A 4 -29.19 6.80 -13.62
N GLU A 5 -28.42 7.87 -13.48
CA GLU A 5 -27.05 7.79 -12.99
C GLU A 5 -27.11 7.19 -11.59
N THR A 6 -26.91 5.88 -11.51
CA THR A 6 -26.70 5.18 -10.26
C THR A 6 -25.46 5.81 -9.62
N SER A 7 -25.67 6.60 -8.56
CA SER A 7 -24.62 7.16 -7.73
C SER A 7 -23.81 6.01 -7.13
N LYS A 8 -22.78 5.56 -7.87
CA LYS A 8 -21.71 4.71 -7.34
C LYS A 8 -21.19 5.46 -6.13
N VAL A 9 -21.44 4.92 -4.93
CA VAL A 9 -20.74 5.32 -3.71
C VAL A 9 -19.27 5.42 -4.10
N LYS A 10 -18.68 6.61 -4.01
CA LYS A 10 -17.29 6.87 -4.39
C LYS A 10 -16.39 6.17 -3.36
N VAL A 11 -16.27 4.85 -3.48
CA VAL A 11 -15.38 4.04 -2.65
C VAL A 11 -13.97 4.25 -3.18
N ALA A 12 -13.05 4.63 -2.29
CA ALA A 12 -11.66 4.83 -2.66
C ALA A 12 -11.06 3.52 -3.21
N PRO A 13 -10.12 3.57 -4.18
CA PRO A 13 -9.49 2.38 -4.74
C PRO A 13 -8.87 1.49 -3.66
N ASN A 14 -9.36 0.26 -3.56
CA ASN A 14 -8.90 -0.75 -2.62
C ASN A 14 -9.00 -2.15 -3.24
N SER A 15 -8.35 -3.12 -2.60
CA SER A 15 -8.56 -4.54 -2.88
C SER A 15 -8.35 -5.31 -1.58
N LYS A 16 -9.46 -5.67 -0.93
CA LYS A 16 -9.41 -6.37 0.36
C LYS A 16 -8.74 -7.73 0.22
N GLU A 17 -9.02 -8.44 -0.87
CA GLU A 17 -8.45 -9.75 -1.18
C GLU A 17 -6.92 -9.69 -1.28
N SER A 18 -6.39 -8.68 -1.97
CA SER A 18 -4.94 -8.50 -2.10
C SER A 18 -4.28 -8.21 -0.76
N GLU A 19 -4.88 -7.33 0.04
CA GLU A 19 -4.38 -7.02 1.37
C GLU A 19 -4.38 -8.25 2.29
N MET A 20 -5.47 -9.02 2.28
CA MET A 20 -5.57 -10.26 3.04
C MET A 20 -4.53 -11.30 2.60
N MET A 21 -4.29 -11.39 1.29
CA MET A 21 -3.29 -12.29 0.71
C MET A 21 -1.88 -11.96 1.19
N VAL A 22 -1.50 -10.68 1.11
CA VAL A 22 -0.17 -10.23 1.52
C VAL A 22 0.04 -10.45 3.01
N LEU A 23 -0.92 -10.04 3.86
CA LEU A 23 -0.81 -10.24 5.31
C LEU A 23 -0.76 -11.72 5.69
N GLY A 24 -1.58 -12.55 5.05
CA GLY A 24 -1.55 -14.00 5.23
C GLY A 24 -0.19 -14.59 4.89
N CYS A 25 0.38 -14.21 3.74
CA CYS A 25 1.70 -14.65 3.33
C CYS A 25 2.79 -14.20 4.31
N MET A 26 2.72 -12.96 4.82
CA MET A 26 3.66 -12.44 5.82
C MET A 26 3.60 -13.23 7.14
N LEU A 27 2.41 -13.65 7.58
CA LEU A 27 2.19 -14.44 8.79
C LEU A 27 2.68 -15.89 8.71
N THR A 28 2.85 -16.42 7.49
CA THR A 28 3.11 -17.84 7.25
C THR A 28 4.51 -18.11 6.70
N ARG A 29 5.11 -17.16 5.98
CA ARG A 29 6.39 -17.33 5.29
C ARG A 29 7.31 -16.15 5.57
N VAL A 30 8.52 -16.44 6.05
CA VAL A 30 9.55 -15.41 6.34
C VAL A 30 9.97 -14.66 5.08
N ASN A 31 10.14 -15.35 3.94
CA ASN A 31 10.51 -14.67 2.69
C ASN A 31 9.45 -13.65 2.24
N SER A 32 8.18 -13.99 2.42
CA SER A 32 7.06 -13.11 2.11
C SER A 32 7.02 -11.87 3.02
N LEU A 33 7.37 -12.04 4.30
CA LEU A 33 7.53 -10.94 5.24
C LEU A 33 8.57 -9.93 4.73
N ASN A 34 9.74 -10.39 4.29
CA ASN A 34 10.81 -9.52 3.79
C ASN A 34 10.35 -8.70 2.59
N VAL A 35 9.81 -9.38 1.55
CA VAL A 35 9.35 -8.72 0.31
C VAL A 35 8.31 -7.64 0.59
N ALA A 36 7.29 -7.96 1.41
CA ALA A 36 6.23 -7.02 1.71
C ALA A 36 6.68 -5.89 2.65
N ALA A 37 7.55 -6.17 3.64
CA ALA A 37 8.06 -5.17 4.58
C ALA A 37 8.93 -4.10 3.89
N ASP A 38 9.68 -4.50 2.85
CA ASP A 38 10.52 -3.61 2.06
C ASP A 38 9.69 -2.77 1.07
N ALA A 39 8.70 -3.37 0.40
CA ALA A 39 7.93 -2.70 -0.65
C ALA A 39 6.78 -1.80 -0.14
N LEU A 40 6.18 -2.15 1.00
CA LEU A 40 4.96 -1.52 1.51
C LEU A 40 5.18 -0.75 2.82
N ASN A 41 4.32 0.23 3.01
CA ASN A 41 4.11 0.90 4.30
C ASN A 41 2.69 0.66 4.81
N ALA A 42 2.46 0.82 6.10
CA ALA A 42 1.12 0.65 6.69
C ALA A 42 0.09 1.54 5.97
N SER A 43 0.44 2.78 5.61
CA SER A 43 -0.42 3.71 4.85
C SER A 43 -0.84 3.20 3.46
N ASP A 44 -0.17 2.19 2.92
CA ASP A 44 -0.51 1.59 1.62
C ASP A 44 -1.71 0.64 1.70
N PHE A 45 -2.11 0.20 2.89
CA PHE A 45 -3.33 -0.57 3.12
C PHE A 45 -4.53 0.36 3.28
N TYR A 46 -5.68 -0.03 2.73
CA TYR A 46 -6.90 0.76 2.84
C TYR A 46 -7.61 0.53 4.18
N TYR A 47 -7.66 -0.72 4.62
CA TYR A 47 -8.38 -1.13 5.82
C TYR A 47 -7.54 -0.89 7.07
N LYS A 48 -8.09 -0.20 8.07
CA LYS A 48 -7.36 0.14 9.31
C LYS A 48 -6.88 -1.10 10.05
N GLU A 49 -7.69 -2.15 10.07
CA GLU A 49 -7.32 -3.44 10.64
C GLU A 49 -6.04 -3.99 9.99
N HIS A 50 -5.93 -3.90 8.65
CA HIS A 50 -4.77 -4.35 7.91
C HIS A 50 -3.54 -3.46 8.15
N GLN A 51 -3.74 -2.14 8.27
CA GLN A 51 -2.66 -1.21 8.62
C GLN A 51 -2.03 -1.58 9.95
N ALA A 52 -2.87 -1.84 10.97
CA ALA A 52 -2.41 -2.20 12.31
C ALA A 52 -1.67 -3.55 12.33
N ILE A 53 -2.18 -4.55 11.62
CA ILE A 53 -1.52 -5.85 11.49
C ILE A 53 -0.17 -5.70 10.77
N PHE A 54 -0.13 -4.98 9.66
CA PHE A 54 1.11 -4.74 8.91
C PHE A 54 2.16 -4.02 9.75
N ASP A 55 1.78 -2.99 10.50
CA ASP A 55 2.68 -2.23 11.35
C ASP A 55 3.28 -3.11 12.46
N CYS A 56 2.46 -3.97 13.07
CA CYS A 56 2.92 -4.99 14.02
C CYS A 56 3.93 -5.96 13.38
N LEU A 57 3.60 -6.51 12.21
CA LEU A 57 4.49 -7.42 11.46
C LEU A 57 5.82 -6.76 11.12
N LYS A 58 5.79 -5.51 10.64
CA LYS A 58 6.98 -4.73 10.30
C LYS A 58 7.81 -4.40 11.55
N GLY A 59 7.17 -4.16 12.69
CA GLY A 59 7.85 -3.96 13.98
C GLY A 59 8.58 -5.21 14.48
N LEU A 60 7.92 -6.38 14.38
CA LEU A 60 8.53 -7.67 14.71
C LEU A 60 9.71 -7.98 13.78
N PHE A 61 9.52 -7.75 12.47
CA PHE A 61 10.58 -7.90 11.46
C PHE A 61 11.81 -7.03 11.77
N LYS A 62 11.61 -5.75 12.10
CA LYS A 62 12.70 -4.83 12.49
C LYS A 62 13.43 -5.26 13.78
N SER A 63 12.75 -5.99 14.65
CA SER A 63 13.30 -6.49 15.91
C SER A 63 13.94 -7.89 15.76
N ASP A 64 14.05 -8.39 14.52
CA ASP A 64 14.52 -9.74 14.18
C ASP A 64 13.77 -10.85 14.94
N LYS A 65 12.48 -10.59 15.24
CA LYS A 65 11.58 -11.53 15.89
C LYS A 65 10.76 -12.29 14.84
N PRO A 66 10.52 -13.60 15.04
CA PRO A 66 9.63 -14.35 14.17
C PRO A 66 8.22 -13.75 14.22
N ALA A 67 7.62 -13.58 13.04
CA ALA A 67 6.29 -13.00 12.89
C ALA A 67 5.26 -14.12 12.63
N ASP A 68 5.02 -14.94 13.65
CA ASP A 68 3.96 -15.96 13.60
C ASP A 68 2.64 -15.43 14.17
N ILE A 69 1.55 -16.17 13.94
CA ILE A 69 0.19 -15.79 14.36
C ILE A 69 0.12 -15.57 15.89
N HIS A 70 0.81 -16.39 16.68
CA HIS A 70 0.75 -16.32 18.13
C HIS A 70 1.49 -15.09 18.65
N LEU A 71 2.70 -14.83 18.16
CA LEU A 71 3.50 -13.67 18.53
C LEU A 71 2.88 -12.37 18.05
N VAL A 72 2.29 -12.35 16.85
CA VAL A 72 1.53 -11.19 16.36
C VAL A 72 0.29 -10.95 17.21
N ALA A 73 -0.44 -11.99 17.59
CA ALA A 73 -1.59 -11.86 18.48
C ALA A 73 -1.20 -11.33 19.87
N GLU A 74 -0.10 -11.83 20.43
CA GLU A 74 0.42 -11.37 21.73
C GLU A 74 0.86 -9.90 21.66
N GLU A 75 1.58 -9.51 20.60
CA GLU A 75 2.04 -8.14 20.43
C GLU A 75 0.86 -7.18 20.19
N LEU A 76 -0.12 -7.56 19.36
CA LEU A 76 -1.36 -6.80 19.17
C LEU A 76 -2.17 -6.67 20.46
N LYS A 77 -2.16 -7.70 21.32
CA LYS A 77 -2.81 -7.65 22.63
C LYS A 77 -2.07 -6.70 23.57
N ARG A 78 -0.73 -6.73 23.56
CA ARG A 78 0.13 -5.86 24.37
C ARG A 78 -0.09 -4.37 24.06
N ILE A 79 -0.38 -4.04 22.81
CA ILE A 79 -0.67 -2.67 22.37
C ILE A 79 -2.18 -2.36 22.31
N GLU A 80 -3.04 -3.22 22.86
CA GLU A 80 -4.49 -3.05 22.94
C GLU A 80 -5.21 -2.90 21.58
N LYS A 81 -4.62 -3.42 20.50
CA LYS A 81 -5.20 -3.38 19.13
C LYS A 81 -5.80 -4.71 18.67
N LEU A 82 -5.67 -5.78 19.45
CA LEU A 82 -6.14 -7.11 19.04
C LEU A 82 -7.65 -7.15 18.75
N ASP A 83 -8.46 -6.46 19.57
CA ASP A 83 -9.90 -6.42 19.37
C ASP A 83 -10.29 -5.55 18.16
N GLU A 84 -9.54 -4.47 17.88
CA GLU A 84 -9.76 -3.59 16.72
C GLU A 84 -9.55 -4.34 15.39
N VAL A 85 -8.61 -5.29 15.35
CA VAL A 85 -8.32 -6.06 14.14
C VAL A 85 -9.24 -7.28 13.96
N GLY A 86 -10.21 -7.51 14.85
CA GLY A 86 -11.10 -8.68 14.78
C GLY A 86 -10.59 -9.93 15.52
N GLY A 87 -9.57 -9.77 16.37
CA GLY A 87 -9.05 -10.82 17.24
C GLY A 87 -8.22 -11.90 16.54
N VAL A 88 -7.86 -12.93 17.32
CA VAL A 88 -7.04 -14.06 16.85
C VAL A 88 -7.70 -14.82 15.69
N GLY A 89 -9.03 -14.88 15.68
CA GLY A 89 -9.80 -15.52 14.62
C GLY A 89 -9.58 -14.85 13.26
N TYR A 90 -9.44 -13.52 13.23
CA TYR A 90 -9.14 -12.81 12.00
C TYR A 90 -7.72 -13.09 11.49
N LEU A 91 -6.72 -13.12 12.37
CA LEU A 91 -5.34 -13.49 12.00
C LEU A 91 -5.25 -14.90 11.42
N THR A 92 -6.02 -15.83 11.99
CA THR A 92 -6.11 -17.21 11.47
C THR A 92 -6.76 -17.24 10.10
N THR A 93 -7.80 -16.42 9.90
CA THR A 93 -8.44 -16.26 8.58
C THR A 93 -7.42 -15.76 7.56
N LEU A 94 -6.64 -14.72 7.87
CA LEU A 94 -5.58 -14.21 6.99
C LEU A 94 -4.57 -15.30 6.61
N ALA A 95 -4.11 -16.09 7.60
CA ALA A 95 -3.18 -17.18 7.35
C ALA A 95 -3.74 -18.26 6.41
N GLN A 96 -5.06 -18.50 6.41
CA GLN A 96 -5.70 -19.43 5.48
C GLN A 96 -5.71 -18.89 4.04
N TYR A 97 -5.86 -17.58 3.84
CA TYR A 97 -5.80 -16.96 2.52
C TYR A 97 -4.40 -17.11 1.89
N ALA A 98 -3.34 -17.13 2.69
CA ALA A 98 -1.95 -17.30 2.26
C ALA A 98 -1.71 -18.55 1.40
N GLY A 99 -2.47 -19.62 1.65
CA GLY A 99 -2.32 -20.91 0.96
C GLY A 99 -2.58 -20.85 -0.55
N THR A 100 -3.16 -19.76 -1.05
CA THR A 100 -3.54 -19.59 -2.45
C THR A 100 -2.52 -18.83 -3.30
N SER A 101 -1.49 -18.22 -2.71
CA SER A 101 -0.59 -17.31 -3.43
C SER A 101 0.83 -17.86 -3.58
N ALA A 102 1.20 -18.14 -4.83
CA ALA A 102 2.58 -18.26 -5.29
C ALA A 102 3.18 -16.89 -5.71
N TYR A 103 2.36 -15.84 -5.79
CA TYR A 103 2.66 -14.57 -6.46
C TYR A 103 2.49 -13.36 -5.52
N ILE A 104 3.19 -13.33 -4.39
CA ILE A 104 3.09 -12.21 -3.43
C ILE A 104 3.44 -10.86 -4.05
N GLU A 105 4.44 -10.83 -4.95
CA GLU A 105 4.92 -9.60 -5.60
C GLU A 105 3.81 -8.89 -6.38
N GLU A 106 2.97 -9.64 -7.10
CA GLU A 106 1.85 -9.10 -7.87
C GLU A 106 0.80 -8.46 -6.95
N TYR A 107 0.49 -9.08 -5.82
CA TYR A 107 -0.45 -8.51 -4.85
C TYR A 107 0.12 -7.29 -4.14
N VAL A 108 1.42 -7.30 -3.84
CA VAL A 108 2.13 -6.14 -3.30
C VAL A 108 2.07 -4.96 -4.27
N GLU A 109 2.35 -5.20 -5.55
CA GLU A 109 2.24 -4.18 -6.59
C GLU A 109 0.81 -3.65 -6.73
N LEU A 110 -0.18 -4.55 -6.69
CA LEU A 110 -1.59 -4.17 -6.76
C LEU A 110 -1.98 -3.25 -5.58
N ILE A 111 -1.59 -3.57 -4.34
CA ILE A 111 -1.81 -2.71 -3.17
C ILE A 111 -1.14 -1.36 -3.36
N LYS A 112 0.11 -1.34 -3.86
CA LYS A 112 0.86 -0.11 -4.13
C LYS A 112 0.14 0.79 -5.13
N ASN A 113 -0.31 0.21 -6.25
CA ASN A 113 -1.06 0.91 -7.28
C ASN A 113 -2.36 1.51 -6.72
N LYS A 114 -3.10 0.77 -5.88
CA LYS A 114 -4.29 1.31 -5.20
C LYS A 114 -3.94 2.43 -4.23
N SER A 115 -2.85 2.31 -3.47
CA SER A 115 -2.36 3.38 -2.58
C SER A 115 -2.05 4.67 -3.34
N ILE A 116 -1.34 4.57 -4.47
CA ILE A 116 -1.01 5.74 -5.32
C ILE A 116 -2.30 6.43 -5.79
N LEU A 117 -3.27 5.66 -6.28
CA LEU A 117 -4.57 6.22 -6.71
C LEU A 117 -5.30 6.94 -5.56
N ARG A 118 -5.25 6.39 -4.33
CA ARG A 118 -5.84 7.07 -3.17
C ARG A 118 -5.13 8.38 -2.83
N ARG A 119 -3.79 8.42 -2.91
CA ARG A 119 -3.01 9.64 -2.70
C ARG A 119 -3.32 10.70 -3.76
N MET A 120 -3.49 10.30 -5.02
CA MET A 120 -3.90 11.21 -6.10
C MET A 120 -5.27 11.83 -5.84
N ILE A 121 -6.25 11.03 -5.40
CA ILE A 121 -7.59 11.53 -5.05
C ILE A 121 -7.49 12.54 -3.90
N TYR A 122 -6.72 12.24 -2.86
CA TYR A 122 -6.54 13.13 -1.72
C TYR A 122 -5.85 14.45 -2.12
N ALA A 123 -4.82 14.38 -2.97
CA ALA A 123 -4.15 15.55 -3.50
C ALA A 123 -5.10 16.42 -4.32
N ALA A 124 -5.89 15.82 -5.21
CA ALA A 124 -6.87 16.55 -6.01
C ALA A 124 -7.91 17.26 -5.12
N GLN A 125 -8.43 16.60 -4.08
CA GLN A 125 -9.37 17.20 -3.12
C GLN A 125 -8.74 18.34 -2.33
N THR A 126 -7.47 18.21 -1.96
CA THR A 126 -6.74 19.26 -1.23
C THR A 126 -6.56 20.49 -2.12
N ILE A 127 -6.14 20.28 -3.37
CA ILE A 127 -5.94 21.36 -4.36
C ILE A 127 -7.28 22.03 -4.69
N GLU A 128 -8.35 21.27 -4.90
CA GLU A 128 -9.70 21.78 -5.11
C GLU A 128 -10.14 22.68 -3.94
N LYS A 129 -9.94 22.21 -2.70
CA LYS A 129 -10.27 22.98 -1.50
C LYS A 129 -9.47 24.28 -1.43
N THR A 130 -8.15 24.23 -1.63
CA THR A 130 -7.29 25.41 -1.62
C THR A 130 -7.73 26.41 -2.70
N ALA A 131 -8.10 25.96 -3.89
CA ALA A 131 -8.55 26.85 -4.96
C ALA A 131 -9.89 27.55 -4.62
N LEU A 132 -10.81 26.85 -3.94
CA LEU A 132 -12.10 27.41 -3.51
C LEU A 132 -11.97 28.42 -2.36
N GLU A 133 -10.88 28.37 -1.59
CA GLU A 133 -10.60 29.32 -0.51
C GLU A 133 -10.04 30.66 -1.03
N GLU A 134 -9.78 30.79 -2.33
CA GLU A 134 -9.23 31.99 -3.01
C GLU A 134 -8.02 32.59 -2.25
N PRO A 135 -6.89 31.87 -2.16
CA PRO A 135 -5.73 32.29 -1.39
C PRO A 135 -5.15 33.59 -1.94
N GLY A 136 -4.68 34.46 -1.04
CA GLY A 136 -4.07 35.74 -1.42
C GLY A 136 -2.78 35.59 -2.24
N ASP A 137 -2.09 34.46 -2.14
CA ASP A 137 -0.95 34.08 -2.99
C ASP A 137 -1.31 32.90 -3.91
N VAL A 138 -1.79 33.23 -5.11
CA VAL A 138 -2.19 32.25 -6.13
C VAL A 138 -0.99 31.47 -6.67
N HIS A 139 0.18 32.12 -6.79
CA HIS A 139 1.38 31.47 -7.31
C HIS A 139 1.93 30.45 -6.32
N GLY A 140 1.99 30.80 -5.03
CA GLY A 140 2.34 29.85 -3.97
C GLY A 140 1.40 28.63 -3.92
N ALA A 141 0.09 28.85 -4.05
CA ALA A 141 -0.87 27.75 -4.09
C ALA A 141 -0.68 26.81 -5.29
N LEU A 142 -0.26 27.34 -6.45
CA LEU A 142 0.07 26.55 -7.63
C LEU A 142 1.36 25.73 -7.41
N ASP A 143 2.37 26.33 -6.81
CA ASP A 143 3.64 25.65 -6.48
C ASP A 143 3.41 24.50 -5.47
N ASP A 144 2.56 24.71 -4.46
CA ASP A 144 2.18 23.68 -3.49
C ASP A 144 1.44 22.50 -4.15
N ALA A 145 0.56 22.80 -5.10
CA ALA A 145 -0.14 21.77 -5.88
C ALA A 145 0.85 20.93 -6.70
N GLN A 146 1.81 21.57 -7.37
CA GLN A 146 2.87 20.87 -8.12
C GLN A 146 3.74 20.01 -7.20
N ALA A 147 4.16 20.56 -6.05
CA ALA A 147 4.95 19.84 -5.05
C ALA A 147 4.23 18.59 -4.56
N THR A 148 2.91 18.68 -4.31
CA THR A 148 2.09 17.55 -3.87
C THR A 148 2.08 16.41 -4.90
N PHE A 149 1.84 16.72 -6.18
CA PHE A 149 1.87 15.70 -7.23
C PHE A 149 3.28 15.13 -7.45
N PHE A 150 4.31 15.96 -7.32
CA PHE A 150 5.70 15.52 -7.42
C PHE A 150 6.06 14.51 -6.32
N GLN A 151 5.63 14.73 -5.08
CA GLN A 151 5.84 13.77 -3.97
C GLN A 151 5.18 12.40 -4.23
N ILE A 152 3.99 12.39 -4.84
CA ILE A 152 3.31 11.14 -5.22
C ILE A 152 4.15 10.39 -6.26
N SER A 153 4.67 11.09 -7.27
CA SER A 153 5.54 10.49 -8.30
C SER A 153 6.83 9.90 -7.74
N GLN A 154 7.48 10.58 -6.79
CA GLN A 154 8.71 10.08 -6.15
C GLN A 154 8.49 8.78 -5.35
N THR A 155 7.33 8.64 -4.71
CA THR A 155 7.00 7.41 -3.96
C THR A 155 6.90 6.19 -4.90
N THR A 156 6.49 6.40 -6.15
CA THR A 156 6.41 5.34 -7.16
C THR A 156 7.78 4.98 -7.73
N ASN A 157 8.67 5.97 -7.88
CA ASN A 157 9.99 5.80 -8.49
C ASN A 157 11.11 5.30 -7.55
N SER A 158 10.83 5.05 -6.27
CA SER A 158 11.85 4.59 -5.32
C SER A 158 12.45 3.21 -5.68
N ASN A 159 11.76 2.41 -6.51
CA ASN A 159 12.27 1.15 -7.07
C ASN A 159 12.97 1.30 -8.45
N ALA A 160 13.05 2.52 -9.00
CA ALA A 160 13.75 2.79 -10.26
C ALA A 160 15.27 2.99 -10.10
N GLY A 161 15.80 2.78 -8.89
CA GLY A 161 17.23 2.61 -8.65
C GLY A 161 17.74 1.25 -9.10
N LYS A 162 17.47 0.83 -10.35
CA LYS A 162 18.21 -0.28 -10.95
C LYS A 162 19.67 0.14 -11.00
N HIS A 163 20.56 -0.63 -10.37
CA HIS A 163 21.98 -0.33 -10.39
C HIS A 163 22.40 -0.14 -11.85
N ILE A 164 23.22 0.88 -12.14
CA ILE A 164 23.84 1.04 -13.47
C ILE A 164 24.51 -0.27 -13.93
N LYS A 165 24.98 -1.08 -12.97
CA LYS A 165 25.49 -2.44 -13.19
C LYS A 165 24.48 -3.38 -13.86
N ASP A 166 23.19 -3.32 -13.49
CA ASP A 166 22.12 -4.15 -14.04
C ASP A 166 21.73 -3.73 -15.48
N ILE A 167 21.85 -2.43 -15.78
CA ILE A 167 21.67 -1.88 -17.13
C ILE A 167 22.83 -2.28 -18.04
N ILE A 168 24.06 -2.30 -17.51
CA ILE A 168 25.27 -2.70 -18.27
C ILE A 168 25.34 -4.22 -18.44
N SER A 169 24.78 -5.02 -17.53
CA SER A 169 24.80 -6.49 -17.61
C SER A 169 23.82 -7.09 -18.63
N GLY A 170 23.05 -6.29 -19.36
CA GLY A 170 22.38 -6.74 -20.58
C GLY A 170 21.16 -7.63 -20.37
N VAL A 171 20.32 -7.35 -19.37
CA VAL A 171 18.94 -7.88 -19.38
C VAL A 171 18.12 -6.97 -20.30
N LYS A 172 17.85 -7.46 -21.51
CA LYS A 172 16.94 -6.83 -22.47
C LYS A 172 15.63 -6.47 -21.77
N ALA A 173 15.25 -5.19 -21.82
CA ALA A 173 13.88 -4.78 -21.56
C ALA A 173 12.99 -5.42 -22.63
N GLU A 174 12.24 -6.46 -22.28
CA GLU A 174 11.09 -6.91 -23.04
C GLU A 174 9.95 -5.90 -22.89
N SER A 175 10.10 -4.73 -23.49
CA SER A 175 9.00 -3.83 -23.76
C SER A 175 9.37 -3.04 -25.01
N GLY A 176 9.11 -3.67 -26.15
CA GLY A 176 9.39 -3.13 -27.48
C GLY A 176 8.45 -1.99 -27.86
N LEU A 177 8.58 -0.83 -27.21
CA LEU A 177 8.13 0.43 -27.81
C LEU A 177 9.14 1.55 -27.51
N PRO A 178 9.65 2.26 -28.53
CA PRO A 178 10.54 3.39 -28.35
C PRO A 178 9.78 4.59 -27.77
N TYR A 179 10.38 5.27 -26.80
CA TYR A 179 9.94 6.59 -26.34
C TYR A 179 10.19 7.58 -27.49
N LEU A 180 9.12 8.06 -28.12
CA LEU A 180 9.11 9.34 -28.82
C LEU A 180 8.84 10.46 -27.81
#